data_AF-D3HNX5-F1
#
_entry.id   AF-D3HNX5-F1
#
_cell.length_a   1.000
_cell.length_b   1.000
_cell.length_c   1.000
_cell.angle_alpha   90.00
_cell.angle_beta   90.00
_cell.angle_gamma   90.00
#
_symmetry.space_group_name_H-M   'P 1'
#
loop_
_entity.id
_entity.type
_entity.pdbx_description
1 polymer ?
#
loop_
_entity_poly.entity_id
_entity_poly.type
_entity_poly.pdbx_seq_one_letter_code
_entity_poly.pdbx_strand_id
1 'polypeptide(L)'
;MNLLEQVLLLEQEAADFGFQWETTTQIMEQIQSECMEISEHLQSKQNLNQSELQEEIGDLLHAVFSLCVYCQFSPQETLKKALDKFEHRLQAVKAVAKEKKLNNLQGQSFDELMYIWNLAKKRVG
;
A
#
# COMPACT_ATOMS: atom_id res chain seq x y z
N MET A 1 2.58 22.50 3.51
CA MET A 1 3.35 21.25 3.41
C MET A 1 2.36 20.11 3.52
N ASN A 2 2.34 19.22 2.54
CA ASN A 2 1.51 18.02 2.62
C ASN A 2 2.23 16.91 3.43
N LEU A 3 1.50 15.88 3.87
CA LEU A 3 2.06 14.83 4.73
C LEU A 3 3.22 14.05 4.06
N LEU A 4 3.21 13.87 2.75
CA LEU A 4 4.27 13.16 2.03
C LEU A 4 5.54 14.02 1.88
N GLU A 5 5.39 15.34 1.78
CA GLU A 5 6.52 16.27 1.89
C GLU A 5 7.11 16.25 3.29
N GLN A 6 6.28 16.14 4.33
CA GLN A 6 6.76 16.01 5.71
C GLN A 6 7.58 14.73 5.93
N VAL A 7 7.15 13.59 5.38
CA VAL A 7 7.91 12.34 5.43
C VAL A 7 9.29 12.51 4.80
N LEU A 8 9.35 13.13 3.61
CA LEU A 8 10.63 13.35 2.92
C LEU A 8 11.60 14.20 3.77
N LEU A 9 11.11 15.26 4.41
CA LEU A 9 11.94 16.13 5.23
C LEU A 9 12.44 15.45 6.50
N LEU A 10 11.59 14.66 7.17
CA LEU A 10 11.98 13.92 8.37
C LEU A 10 13.02 12.84 8.06
N GLU A 11 12.86 12.13 6.95
CA GLU A 11 13.85 11.14 6.48
C GLU A 11 15.18 11.80 6.12
N GLN A 12 15.16 12.99 5.50
CA GLN A 12 16.36 13.77 5.22
C GLN A 12 17.03 14.27 6.50
N GLU A 13 16.26 14.79 7.45
CA GLU A 13 16.77 15.23 8.75
C GLU A 13 17.39 14.06 9.52
N ALA A 14 16.75 12.89 9.51
CA ALA A 14 17.28 11.68 10.12
C ALA A 14 18.60 11.25 9.46
N ALA A 15 18.67 11.25 8.14
CA ALA A 15 19.89 10.93 7.40
C ALA A 15 21.03 11.94 7.66
N ASP A 16 20.73 13.24 7.68
CA ASP A 16 21.68 14.31 8.01
C ASP A 16 22.20 14.19 9.45
N PHE A 17 21.36 13.71 10.36
CA PHE A 17 21.74 13.37 11.74
C PHE A 17 22.55 12.06 11.85
N GLY A 18 22.67 11.30 10.76
CA GLY A 18 23.37 10.01 10.72
C GLY A 18 22.51 8.81 11.10
N PHE A 19 21.19 8.99 11.23
CA PHE A 19 20.21 7.94 11.50
C PHE A 19 19.53 7.53 10.19
N GLN A 20 20.19 6.66 9.42
CA GLN A 20 19.69 6.16 8.14
C GLN A 20 19.93 4.67 7.98
N TRP A 21 19.15 4.05 7.09
CA TRP A 21 19.36 2.68 6.65
C TRP A 21 20.67 2.55 5.86
N GLU A 22 21.38 1.44 6.06
CA GLU A 22 22.63 1.15 5.34
C GLU A 22 22.39 0.32 4.08
N THR A 23 21.32 -0.49 4.07
CA THR A 23 20.99 -1.38 2.97
C THR A 23 19.49 -1.48 2.74
N THR A 24 19.09 -1.80 1.49
CA THR A 24 17.69 -2.12 1.18
C THR A 24 17.19 -3.33 1.95
N THR A 25 18.07 -4.26 2.32
CA THR A 25 17.69 -5.47 3.07
C THR A 25 17.13 -5.12 4.44
N GLN A 26 17.78 -4.21 5.18
CA GLN A 26 17.31 -3.75 6.49
C GLN A 26 15.90 -3.13 6.41
N ILE A 27 15.65 -2.31 5.39
CA ILE A 27 14.33 -1.70 5.18
C ILE A 27 13.28 -2.76 4.84
N MET A 28 13.63 -3.73 3.99
CA MET A 28 12.72 -4.82 3.63
C MET A 28 12.44 -5.76 4.81
N GLU A 29 13.38 -5.94 5.74
CA GLU A 29 13.19 -6.65 7.01
C GLU A 29 12.24 -5.87 7.92
N GLN A 30 12.40 -4.55 8.04
CA GLN A 30 11.47 -3.71 8.80
C GLN A 30 10.05 -3.82 8.24
N ILE A 31 9.86 -3.66 6.93
CA ILE A 31 8.54 -3.81 6.26
C ILE A 31 7.92 -5.18 6.57
N GLN A 32 8.72 -6.24 6.62
CA GLN A 32 8.24 -7.56 7.00
C GLN A 32 7.83 -7.65 8.47
N SER A 33 8.57 -7.01 9.38
CA SER A 33 8.20 -6.90 10.81
C SER A 33 6.82 -6.26 10.97
N GLU A 34 6.62 -5.07 10.38
CA GLU A 34 5.34 -4.36 10.48
C GLU A 34 4.17 -5.19 9.91
N CYS A 35 4.41 -5.93 8.83
CA CYS A 35 3.40 -6.84 8.29
C CYS A 35 3.03 -7.98 9.27
N MET A 36 4.01 -8.48 10.03
CA MET A 36 3.78 -9.50 11.06
C MET A 36 3.01 -8.91 12.23
N GLU A 37 3.39 -7.73 12.72
CA GLU A 37 2.74 -7.04 13.84
C GLU A 37 1.25 -6.75 13.50
N ILE A 38 0.96 -6.18 12.33
CA ILE A 38 -0.41 -6.03 11.83
C ILE A 38 -1.17 -7.37 11.80
N SER A 39 -0.52 -8.45 11.34
CA SER A 39 -1.14 -9.77 11.25
C SER A 39 -1.47 -10.34 12.63
N GLU A 40 -0.62 -10.14 13.62
CA GLU A 40 -0.85 -10.55 15.01
C GLU A 40 -2.05 -9.82 15.62
N HIS A 41 -2.13 -8.50 15.45
CA HIS A 41 -3.28 -7.71 15.90
C HIS A 41 -4.58 -8.19 15.26
N LEU A 42 -4.60 -8.39 13.93
CA LEU A 42 -5.79 -8.86 13.20
C LEU A 42 -6.24 -10.29 13.59
N GLN A 43 -5.32 -11.14 14.05
CA GLN A 43 -5.63 -12.52 14.47
C GLN A 43 -6.06 -12.61 15.95
N SER A 44 -5.83 -11.56 16.74
CA SER A 44 -6.24 -11.54 18.14
C SER A 44 -7.76 -11.64 18.26
N LYS A 45 -8.23 -12.75 18.84
CA LYS A 45 -9.66 -13.02 19.06
C LYS A 45 -10.27 -12.21 20.21
N GLN A 46 -9.44 -11.58 21.03
CA GLN A 46 -9.86 -10.80 22.18
C GLN A 46 -9.65 -9.32 21.85
N ASN A 47 -10.76 -8.60 21.64
CA ASN A 47 -10.84 -7.15 21.44
C ASN A 47 -9.70 -6.57 20.59
N LEU A 48 -9.88 -6.57 19.27
CA LEU A 48 -9.01 -5.88 18.33
C LEU A 48 -8.82 -4.42 18.77
N ASN A 49 -7.66 -4.10 19.33
CA ASN A 49 -7.32 -2.74 19.70
C ASN A 49 -7.10 -1.93 18.42
N GLN A 50 -8.10 -1.11 18.07
CA GLN A 50 -8.06 -0.30 16.85
C GLN A 50 -6.93 0.72 16.87
N SER A 51 -6.51 1.20 18.05
CA SER A 51 -5.45 2.18 18.18
C SER A 51 -4.10 1.56 17.83
N GLU A 52 -3.79 0.41 18.43
CA GLU A 52 -2.55 -0.32 18.13
C GLU A 52 -2.52 -0.74 16.67
N LEU A 53 -3.61 -1.31 16.12
CA LEU A 53 -3.65 -1.66 14.70
C LEU A 53 -3.40 -0.45 13.78
N GLN A 54 -3.88 0.73 14.15
CA GLN A 54 -3.64 1.95 13.38
C GLN A 54 -2.18 2.41 13.47
N GLU A 55 -1.53 2.23 14.62
CA GLU A 55 -0.11 2.48 14.85
C GLU A 55 0.74 1.60 13.94
N GLU A 56 0.54 0.27 13.97
CA GLU A 56 1.28 -0.69 13.14
C GLU A 56 1.09 -0.44 11.63
N ILE A 57 -0.12 -0.08 11.19
CA ILE A 57 -0.37 0.32 9.80
C ILE A 57 0.41 1.61 9.46
N GLY A 58 0.51 2.54 10.41
CA GLY A 58 1.30 3.76 10.29
C GLY A 58 2.79 3.47 10.11
N ASP A 59 3.33 2.55 10.90
CA ASP A 59 4.74 2.15 10.84
C ASP A 59 5.07 1.42 9.54
N LEU A 60 4.17 0.56 9.05
CA LEU A 60 4.28 -0.03 7.70
C LEU A 60 4.31 1.04 6.60
N LEU A 61 3.42 2.05 6.68
CA LEU A 61 3.40 3.15 5.72
C LEU A 61 4.71 3.94 5.76
N HIS A 62 5.20 4.25 6.96
CA HIS A 62 6.47 4.93 7.16
C HIS A 62 7.63 4.14 6.52
N ALA A 63 7.78 2.86 6.86
CA ALA A 63 8.83 2.00 6.32
C ALA A 63 8.82 1.91 4.78
N VAL A 64 7.64 1.87 4.16
CA VAL A 64 7.49 1.91 2.69
C VAL A 64 7.90 3.27 2.11
N PHE A 65 7.63 4.38 2.80
CA PHE A 65 8.09 5.69 2.35
C PHE A 65 9.59 5.90 2.59
N SER A 66 10.16 5.38 3.69
CA SER A 66 11.61 5.34 3.91
C SER A 66 12.30 4.57 2.77
N LEU A 67 11.71 3.45 2.31
CA LEU A 67 12.21 2.73 1.13
C LEU A 67 12.18 3.61 -0.13
N CYS A 68 11.12 4.38 -0.34
CA CYS A 68 11.03 5.32 -1.47
C CYS A 68 12.18 6.34 -1.40
N VAL A 69 12.39 6.97 -0.25
CA VAL A 69 13.44 7.98 -0.04
C VAL A 69 14.84 7.39 -0.22
N TYR A 70 15.11 6.23 0.39
CA TYR A 70 16.36 5.48 0.20
C TYR A 70 16.64 5.18 -1.28
N CYS A 71 15.60 4.80 -2.04
CA CYS A 71 15.70 4.54 -3.48
C CYS A 71 15.74 5.82 -4.34
N GLN A 72 15.80 7.00 -3.73
CA GLN A 72 15.77 8.30 -4.40
C GLN A 72 14.47 8.54 -5.19
N PHE A 73 13.36 7.97 -4.73
CA PHE A 73 12.03 8.19 -5.26
C PHE A 73 11.23 9.14 -4.37
N SER A 74 10.47 10.04 -5.00
CA SER A 74 9.48 10.84 -4.28
C SER A 74 8.31 9.94 -3.82
N PRO A 75 7.96 9.91 -2.52
CA PRO A 75 6.77 9.20 -2.04
C PRO A 75 5.48 9.63 -2.76
N GLN A 76 5.34 10.93 -3.01
CA GLN A 76 4.19 11.51 -3.71
C GLN A 76 4.07 11.01 -5.15
N GLU A 77 5.15 11.07 -5.93
CA GLU A 77 5.14 10.59 -7.32
C GLU A 77 4.97 9.06 -7.40
N THR A 78 5.54 8.34 -6.43
CA THR A 78 5.41 6.88 -6.34
C THR A 78 3.96 6.47 -6.08
N LEU A 79 3.31 7.11 -5.10
CA LEU A 79 1.91 6.87 -4.80
C LEU A 79 1.01 7.30 -5.97
N LYS A 80 1.29 8.44 -6.60
CA LYS A 80 0.55 8.91 -7.78
C LYS A 80 0.55 7.86 -8.89
N LYS A 81 1.72 7.30 -9.25
CA LYS A 81 1.81 6.24 -10.25
C LYS A 81 1.02 4.98 -9.87
N ALA A 82 1.01 4.62 -8.59
CA ALA A 82 0.21 3.49 -8.11
C ALA A 82 -1.30 3.76 -8.24
N LEU A 83 -1.75 4.98 -7.91
CA LEU A 83 -3.14 5.42 -8.04
C LEU A 83 -3.59 5.49 -9.50
N ASP A 84 -2.79 6.09 -10.38
CA ASP A 84 -3.10 6.18 -11.82
C ASP A 84 -3.27 4.77 -12.43
N LYS A 85 -2.39 3.82 -12.04
CA LYS A 85 -2.51 2.40 -12.45
C LYS A 85 -3.77 1.75 -11.87
N PHE A 86 -4.11 2.02 -10.61
CA PHE A 86 -5.32 1.49 -9.99
C PHE A 86 -6.58 2.04 -10.65
N GLU A 87 -6.62 3.33 -10.97
CA GLU A 87 -7.74 3.98 -11.66
C GLU A 87 -7.99 3.32 -13.03
N HIS A 88 -6.95 3.16 -13.85
CA HIS A 88 -7.09 2.48 -15.14
C HIS A 88 -7.60 1.04 -14.99
N ARG A 89 -7.10 0.30 -14.01
CA ARG A 89 -7.56 -1.07 -13.71
C ARG A 89 -9.01 -1.09 -13.24
N LEU A 90 -9.42 -0.14 -12.40
CA LEU A 90 -10.80 -0.03 -11.92
C LEU A 90 -11.78 0.29 -13.06
N GLN A 91 -11.39 1.13 -14.03
CA GLN A 91 -12.21 1.37 -15.21
C GLN A 91 -12.34 0.10 -16.08
N ALA A 92 -11.26 -0.66 -16.23
CA ALA A 92 -11.32 -1.95 -16.92
C ALA A 92 -12.20 -2.97 -16.18
N VAL A 93 -12.17 -3.02 -14.85
CA VAL A 93 -13.08 -3.84 -14.03
C VAL A 93 -14.54 -3.48 -14.31
N LYS A 94 -14.87 -2.17 -14.35
CA LYS A 94 -16.23 -1.71 -14.66
C LYS A 94 -16.67 -2.13 -16.07
N ALA A 95 -15.77 -2.09 -17.06
CA ALA A 95 -16.05 -2.54 -18.42
C ALA A 95 -16.33 -4.05 -18.47
N VAL A 96 -15.51 -4.88 -17.81
CA VAL A 96 -15.70 -6.33 -17.71
C VAL A 96 -17.02 -6.68 -17.02
N ALA A 97 -17.36 -5.98 -15.93
CA ALA A 97 -18.63 -6.17 -15.22
C ALA A 97 -19.84 -5.88 -16.15
N LYS A 98 -19.76 -4.80 -16.93
CA LYS A 98 -20.80 -4.42 -17.90
C LYS A 98 -20.98 -5.47 -19.00
N GLU A 99 -19.89 -6.03 -19.53
CA GLU A 99 -19.95 -7.12 -20.53
C GLU A 99 -20.60 -8.38 -19.97
N LYS A 100 -20.40 -8.65 -18.67
CA LYS A 100 -21.07 -9.72 -17.92
C LYS A 100 -22.51 -9.38 -17.51
N LYS A 101 -23.06 -8.23 -17.95
CA LYS A 101 -24.40 -7.73 -17.60
C LYS A 101 -24.60 -7.53 -16.09
N LEU A 102 -23.52 -7.21 -15.37
CA LEU A 102 -23.54 -6.86 -13.95
C LEU A 102 -23.57 -5.33 -13.80
N ASN A 103 -24.53 -4.81 -13.03
CA ASN A 103 -24.64 -3.38 -12.72
C ASN A 103 -23.59 -2.92 -11.69
N ASN A 104 -23.19 -3.81 -10.78
CA ASN A 104 -22.11 -3.64 -9.83
C ASN A 104 -21.58 -5.02 -9.40
N LEU A 105 -20.55 -5.04 -8.55
CA LEU A 105 -19.93 -6.27 -8.06
C LEU A 105 -20.33 -6.62 -6.61
N GLN A 106 -21.30 -5.91 -6.02
CA GLN A 106 -21.77 -6.21 -4.67
C GLN A 106 -22.43 -7.60 -4.65
N GLY A 107 -22.13 -8.37 -3.61
CA GLY A 107 -22.65 -9.73 -3.45
C GLY A 107 -22.01 -10.79 -4.36
N GLN A 108 -21.05 -10.43 -5.22
CA GLN A 108 -20.25 -11.42 -5.95
C GLN A 108 -19.28 -12.13 -5.01
N SER A 109 -18.97 -13.40 -5.30
CA SER A 109 -17.97 -14.14 -4.55
C SER A 109 -16.57 -13.53 -4.77
N PHE A 110 -15.69 -13.71 -3.79
CA PHE A 110 -14.29 -13.29 -3.91
C PHE A 110 -13.63 -13.86 -5.18
N ASP A 111 -13.92 -15.11 -5.52
CA ASP A 111 -13.40 -15.75 -6.73
C ASP A 111 -13.87 -15.05 -8.02
N GLU A 112 -15.13 -14.63 -8.10
CA GLU A 112 -15.63 -13.86 -9.26
C GLU A 112 -15.00 -12.46 -9.30
N LEU A 113 -14.83 -11.80 -8.14
CA LEU A 113 -14.12 -10.53 -8.06
C LEU A 113 -12.68 -10.66 -8.59
N MET A 114 -12.00 -11.74 -8.21
CA MET A 114 -10.63 -12.00 -8.65
C MET A 114 -10.53 -12.42 -10.11
N TYR A 115 -11.51 -13.16 -10.61
CA TYR A 115 -11.65 -13.46 -12.03
C TYR A 115 -11.80 -12.17 -12.85
N ILE A 116 -12.72 -11.29 -12.46
CA ILE A 116 -12.95 -9.99 -13.12
C ILE A 116 -11.72 -9.09 -13.05
N TRP A 117 -11.07 -9.02 -11.89
CA TRP A 117 -9.82 -8.26 -11.70
C TRP A 117 -8.71 -8.75 -12.63
N ASN A 118 -8.54 -10.07 -12.75
CA ASN A 118 -7.52 -10.64 -13.63
C ASN A 118 -7.81 -10.37 -15.12
N LEU A 119 -9.09 -10.40 -15.53
CA LEU A 119 -9.49 -9.98 -16.87
C LEU A 119 -9.19 -8.48 -17.11
N ALA A 120 -9.49 -7.63 -16.14
CA ALA A 120 -9.22 -6.20 -16.22
C ALA A 120 -7.72 -5.91 -16.36
N LYS A 121 -6.87 -6.54 -15.54
CA LYS A 121 -5.40 -6.41 -15.64
C LYS A 121 -4.88 -6.77 -17.03
N LYS A 122 -5.36 -7.88 -17.62
CA LYS A 122 -4.95 -8.30 -18.97
C LYS A 122 -5.26 -7.28 -20.07
N ARG A 123 -6.23 -6.36 -19.86
CA ARG A 123 -6.59 -5.32 -20.85
C ARG A 123 -5.70 -4.09 -20.78
N VAL A 124 -5.20 -3.74 -19.58
CA VAL A 124 -4.54 -2.45 -19.34
C VAL A 124 -3.08 -2.57 -18.87
N GLY A 125 -2.58 -3.79 -18.61
CA GLY A 125 -1.25 -4.02 -18.04
C GLY A 125 -1.25 -4.10 -16.52
#